data_AF-A0A7S2D056-F1
#
_entry.id   AF-A0A7S2D056-F1
#
_cell.length_a   1.000
_cell.length_b   1.000
_cell.length_c   1.000
_cell.angle_alpha   90.00
_cell.angle_beta   90.00
_cell.angle_gamma   90.00
#
_symmetry.space_group_name_H-M   'P 1'
#
loop_
_entity.id
_entity.type
_entity.pdbx_description
1 polymer ?
#
loop_
_entity_poly.entity_id
_entity_poly.type
_entity_poly.pdbx_seq_one_letter_code
_entity_poly.pdbx_strand_id
1 'polypeptide(L)'
;PSGGYIENGMIPANNRMDSYIARVMYSLSFFVWVGVVLFNVITGLIVDSFTELRGASEERAAILADECFVCGLEEQEYDEQIDVGASFVKHVAQEHHWWSYVLYLAYLRDKEQTELDGLESYVLDRLKVSDFDWVPRKTCYSIQALAVAPPKAATAV
;
A
#
# COMPACT_ATOMS: atom_id res chain seq x y z
N PRO A 1 -48.88 14.04 -73.20
CA PRO A 1 -47.55 14.05 -73.87
C PRO A 1 -46.55 14.88 -73.04
N SER A 2 -45.82 14.24 -72.11
CA SER A 2 -44.46 13.72 -72.37
C SER A 2 -43.55 14.85 -72.85
N GLY A 3 -42.66 15.43 -72.05
CA GLY A 3 -41.78 14.82 -71.06
C GLY A 3 -40.35 15.20 -71.46
N GLY A 4 -39.57 15.66 -70.50
CA GLY A 4 -38.11 15.49 -70.51
C GLY A 4 -37.27 16.76 -70.51
N TYR A 5 -36.51 16.97 -69.43
CA TYR A 5 -35.11 16.53 -69.23
C TYR A 5 -34.17 17.68 -69.62
N ILE A 6 -33.92 18.63 -68.71
CA ILE A 6 -32.84 18.58 -67.70
C ILE A 6 -31.47 18.32 -68.34
N GLU A 7 -31.03 19.18 -69.26
CA GLU A 7 -29.66 19.16 -69.76
C GLU A 7 -29.12 20.58 -69.79
N ASN A 8 -28.52 21.03 -68.67
CA ASN A 8 -27.49 22.07 -68.62
C ASN A 8 -26.99 22.27 -67.17
N GLY A 9 -26.64 21.17 -66.51
CA GLY A 9 -26.12 21.19 -65.14
C GLY A 9 -25.17 20.04 -64.86
N MET A 10 -24.31 19.68 -65.82
CA MET A 10 -23.24 18.72 -65.57
C MET A 10 -22.15 19.39 -64.73
N ILE A 11 -22.29 19.29 -63.41
CA ILE A 11 -21.20 19.53 -62.46
C ILE A 11 -20.10 18.52 -62.80
N PRO A 12 -18.84 18.94 -63.02
CA PRO A 12 -17.79 18.04 -63.49
C PRO A 12 -17.63 16.85 -62.54
N ALA A 13 -17.76 15.64 -63.10
CA ALA A 13 -17.73 14.37 -62.36
C ALA A 13 -16.41 14.14 -61.60
N ASN A 14 -15.34 14.87 -61.96
CA ASN A 14 -14.01 14.78 -61.35
C ASN A 14 -14.03 15.10 -59.84
N ASN A 15 -14.80 16.10 -59.42
CA ASN A 15 -14.81 16.55 -58.02
C ASN A 15 -15.55 15.59 -57.07
N ARG A 16 -16.38 14.67 -57.58
CA ARG A 16 -17.11 13.71 -56.74
C ARG A 16 -16.19 12.62 -56.20
N MET A 17 -15.29 12.09 -57.03
CA MET A 17 -14.34 11.04 -56.63
C MET A 17 -13.32 11.59 -55.62
N ASP A 18 -12.78 12.77 -55.88
CA ASP A 18 -11.83 13.44 -54.98
C ASP A 18 -12.47 13.76 -53.62
N SER A 19 -13.72 14.26 -53.62
CA SER A 19 -14.46 14.52 -52.37
C SER A 19 -14.79 13.25 -51.58
N TYR A 20 -15.03 12.13 -52.28
CA TYR A 20 -15.29 10.83 -51.66
C TYR A 20 -14.02 10.26 -51.01
N ILE A 21 -12.90 10.30 -51.73
CA ILE A 21 -11.60 9.85 -51.22
C ILE A 21 -11.18 10.69 -50.02
N ALA A 22 -11.31 12.03 -50.09
CA ALA A 22 -11.00 12.91 -48.98
C ALA A 22 -11.82 12.60 -47.73
N ARG A 23 -13.12 12.27 -47.90
CA ARG A 23 -14.00 11.88 -46.79
C ARG A 23 -13.61 10.54 -46.18
N VAL A 24 -13.27 9.54 -47.01
CA VAL A 24 -12.79 8.24 -46.52
C VAL A 24 -11.47 8.38 -45.76
N MET A 25 -10.53 9.16 -46.29
CA MET A 25 -9.25 9.43 -45.62
C MET A 25 -9.45 10.18 -44.30
N TYR A 26 -10.36 11.15 -44.26
CA TYR A 26 -10.75 11.82 -43.02
C TYR A 26 -11.30 10.81 -42.01
N SER A 27 -12.25 9.96 -42.40
CA SER A 27 -12.83 8.94 -41.52
C SER A 27 -11.78 7.93 -41.01
N LEU A 28 -10.86 7.49 -41.86
CA LEU A 28 -9.77 6.58 -41.48
C LEU A 28 -8.79 7.26 -40.52
N SER A 29 -8.37 8.50 -40.81
CA SER A 29 -7.47 9.24 -39.93
C SER A 29 -8.11 9.50 -38.56
N PHE A 30 -9.39 9.86 -38.53
CA PHE A 30 -10.15 10.05 -37.30
C PHE A 30 -10.23 8.76 -36.49
N PHE A 31 -10.52 7.62 -37.14
CA PHE A 31 -10.54 6.32 -36.49
C PHE A 31 -9.18 5.93 -35.90
N VAL A 32 -8.07 6.21 -36.59
CA VAL A 32 -6.73 5.91 -36.08
C VAL A 32 -6.38 6.82 -34.90
N TRP A 33 -6.53 8.14 -35.03
CA TRP A 33 -6.12 9.08 -33.99
C TRP A 33 -7.03 9.05 -32.76
N VAL A 34 -8.35 9.04 -32.95
CA VAL A 34 -9.30 9.08 -31.82
C VAL A 34 -9.69 7.68 -31.36
N GLY A 35 -9.79 6.72 -32.26
CA GLY A 35 -10.12 5.34 -31.90
C GLY A 35 -8.91 4.60 -31.32
N VAL A 36 -7.83 4.49 -32.10
CA VAL A 36 -6.68 3.66 -31.71
C VAL A 36 -5.76 4.40 -30.73
N VAL A 37 -5.28 5.60 -31.09
CA VAL A 37 -4.27 6.29 -30.29
C VAL A 37 -4.85 6.76 -28.94
N LEU A 38 -5.95 7.51 -28.94
CA LEU A 38 -6.53 8.02 -27.68
C LEU A 38 -6.95 6.89 -26.73
N PHE A 39 -7.57 5.82 -27.23
CA PHE A 39 -7.99 4.69 -26.39
C PHE A 39 -6.78 3.96 -25.76
N ASN A 40 -5.72 3.75 -26.54
CA ASN A 40 -4.49 3.13 -26.03
C ASN A 40 -3.77 4.02 -25.02
N VAL A 41 -3.79 5.35 -25.21
CA VAL A 41 -3.25 6.30 -24.24
C VAL A 41 -4.04 6.25 -22.93
N ILE A 42 -5.38 6.32 -22.98
CA ILE A 42 -6.21 6.25 -21.76
C ILE A 42 -5.97 4.92 -21.04
N THR A 43 -5.97 3.80 -21.77
CA THR A 43 -5.72 2.49 -21.16
C THR A 43 -4.31 2.41 -20.57
N GLY A 44 -3.30 2.99 -21.24
CA GLY A 44 -1.94 3.10 -20.74
C GLY A 44 -1.86 3.85 -19.42
N LEU A 45 -2.52 5.01 -19.31
CA LEU A 45 -2.56 5.80 -18.07
C LEU A 45 -3.25 5.05 -16.92
N ILE A 46 -4.32 4.31 -17.22
CA ILE A 46 -5.03 3.49 -16.24
C ILE A 46 -4.10 2.37 -15.72
N VAL A 47 -3.41 1.66 -16.61
CA VAL A 47 -2.47 0.60 -16.23
C VAL A 47 -1.29 1.14 -15.45
N ASP A 48 -0.76 2.30 -15.82
CA ASP A 48 0.33 2.97 -15.11
C ASP A 48 -0.07 3.28 -13.65
N SER A 49 -1.26 3.87 -13.47
CA SER A 49 -1.80 4.18 -12.13
C SER A 49 -1.99 2.91 -11.28
N PHE A 50 -2.51 1.83 -11.85
CA PHE A 50 -2.68 0.56 -11.13
C PHE A 50 -1.33 -0.10 -10.80
N THR A 51 -0.34 0.02 -11.67
CA THR A 51 1.02 -0.46 -11.43
C THR A 51 1.65 0.26 -10.24
N GLU A 52 1.52 1.59 -10.19
CA GLU A 52 2.03 2.40 -9.07
C GLU A 52 1.34 2.01 -7.75
N LEU A 53 0.01 1.94 -7.73
CA LEU A 53 -0.75 1.53 -6.54
C LEU A 53 -0.33 0.14 -6.05
N ARG A 54 -0.07 -0.79 -6.97
CA ARG A 54 0.39 -2.13 -6.65
C ARG A 54 1.81 -2.09 -6.07
N GLY A 55 2.72 -1.35 -6.68
CA GLY A 55 4.09 -1.17 -6.17
C GLY A 55 4.09 -0.64 -4.74
N ALA A 56 3.30 0.40 -4.46
CA ALA A 56 3.16 0.94 -3.11
C ALA A 56 2.56 -0.06 -2.12
N SER A 57 1.63 -0.93 -2.57
CA SER A 57 1.07 -1.98 -1.72
C SER A 57 2.08 -3.08 -1.38
N GLU A 58 2.90 -3.46 -2.36
CA GLU A 58 3.96 -4.48 -2.20
C GLU A 58 5.08 -3.96 -1.30
N GLU A 59 5.47 -2.69 -1.45
CA GLU A 59 6.46 -2.03 -0.58
C GLU A 59 5.98 -2.01 0.88
N ARG A 60 4.72 -1.62 1.13
CA ARG A 60 4.14 -1.64 2.48
C ARG A 60 4.09 -3.05 3.06
N ALA A 61 3.77 -4.04 2.24
CA ALA A 61 3.74 -5.43 2.67
C ALA A 61 5.15 -5.96 2.99
N ALA A 62 6.17 -5.53 2.24
CA ALA A 62 7.57 -5.88 2.49
C ALA A 62 8.05 -5.28 3.82
N ILE A 63 7.77 -3.99 4.08
CA ILE A 63 8.11 -3.35 5.37
C ILE A 63 7.45 -4.09 6.54
N LEU A 64 6.17 -4.43 6.43
CA LEU A 64 5.45 -5.16 7.48
C LEU A 64 5.93 -6.61 7.67
N ALA A 65 6.61 -7.19 6.69
CA ALA A 65 7.19 -8.52 6.79
C ALA A 65 8.55 -8.50 7.51
N ASP A 66 9.33 -7.44 7.30
CA ASP A 66 10.71 -7.31 7.79
C ASP A 66 10.80 -6.56 9.12
N GLU A 67 9.86 -5.65 9.41
CA GLU A 67 9.85 -4.81 10.60
C GLU A 67 8.67 -5.11 11.53
N CYS A 68 8.93 -5.21 12.83
CA CYS A 68 7.88 -5.34 13.84
C CYS A 68 7.10 -4.03 13.99
N PHE A 69 5.80 -4.04 13.67
CA PHE A 69 4.91 -2.87 13.76
C PHE A 69 4.88 -2.16 15.13
N VAL A 70 5.11 -2.89 16.23
CA VAL A 70 5.01 -2.32 17.59
C VAL A 70 6.28 -1.61 18.01
N CYS A 71 7.45 -2.26 17.87
CA CYS A 71 8.71 -1.73 18.37
C CYS A 71 9.65 -1.18 17.29
N GLY A 72 9.35 -1.44 16.02
CA GLY A 72 10.16 -1.03 14.88
C GLY A 72 11.50 -1.76 14.75
N LEU A 73 11.65 -2.94 15.35
CA LEU A 73 12.83 -3.79 15.13
C LEU A 73 12.71 -4.48 13.78
N GLU A 74 13.76 -4.39 12.97
CA GLU A 74 13.92 -5.18 11.76
C GLU A 74 14.30 -6.62 12.15
N GLU A 75 13.93 -7.61 11.34
CA GLU A 75 14.26 -9.02 11.56
C GLU A 75 15.77 -9.21 11.69
N GLN A 76 16.55 -8.52 10.84
CA GLN A 76 18.00 -8.54 10.93
C GLN A 76 18.55 -7.96 12.25
N GLU A 77 18.03 -6.80 12.69
CA GLU A 77 18.46 -6.17 13.95
C GLU A 77 18.10 -7.05 15.16
N TYR A 78 16.96 -7.73 15.10
CA TYR A 78 16.51 -8.65 16.14
C TYR A 78 17.42 -9.89 16.22
N ASP A 79 17.75 -10.50 15.08
CA ASP A 79 18.63 -11.67 15.00
C ASP A 79 20.06 -11.34 15.45
N GLU A 80 20.56 -10.13 15.15
CA GLU A 80 21.86 -9.65 15.65
C GLU A 80 21.89 -9.50 17.18
N GLN A 81 20.77 -9.12 17.80
CA GLN A 81 20.66 -8.93 19.25
C GLN A 81 20.36 -10.22 20.02
N ILE A 82 19.72 -11.22 19.39
CA ILE A 82 19.37 -12.49 20.01
C ILE A 82 20.08 -13.67 19.32
N ASP A 83 21.29 -13.97 19.79
CA ASP A 83 22.14 -15.07 19.30
C ASP A 83 21.58 -16.48 19.62
N VAL A 84 20.51 -16.60 20.43
CA VAL A 84 20.02 -17.90 20.94
C VAL A 84 18.50 -18.06 20.82
N GLY A 85 18.05 -18.61 19.69
CA GLY A 85 16.83 -19.43 19.60
C GLY A 85 15.47 -18.74 19.71
N ALA A 86 15.42 -17.41 19.79
CA ALA A 86 14.17 -16.67 19.68
C ALA A 86 13.92 -16.34 18.20
N SER A 87 12.75 -16.72 17.68
CA SER A 87 12.38 -16.44 16.29
C SER A 87 11.63 -15.12 16.21
N PHE A 88 11.98 -14.27 15.24
CA PHE A 88 11.26 -13.03 14.94
C PHE A 88 9.75 -13.25 14.74
N VAL A 89 9.36 -14.36 14.11
CA VAL A 89 7.95 -14.76 13.97
C VAL A 89 7.25 -14.92 15.32
N LYS A 90 7.92 -15.51 16.32
CA LYS A 90 7.36 -15.63 17.68
C LYS A 90 7.28 -14.27 18.37
N HIS A 91 8.28 -13.42 18.16
CA HIS A 91 8.30 -12.05 18.68
C HIS A 91 7.05 -11.27 18.19
N VAL A 92 6.80 -11.24 16.88
CA VAL A 92 5.62 -10.55 16.31
C VAL A 92 4.30 -11.21 16.74
N ALA A 93 4.24 -12.55 16.78
CA ALA A 93 2.99 -13.26 17.05
C ALA A 93 2.60 -13.32 18.53
N GLN A 94 3.56 -13.36 19.46
CA GLN A 94 3.30 -13.61 20.88
C GLN A 94 3.66 -12.42 21.78
N GLU A 95 4.78 -11.74 21.52
CA GLU A 95 5.18 -10.58 22.33
C GLU A 95 4.49 -9.32 21.82
N HIS A 96 4.56 -9.06 20.51
CA HIS A 96 4.19 -7.80 19.88
C HIS A 96 3.03 -7.94 18.88
N HIS A 97 2.02 -8.72 19.23
CA HIS A 97 0.82 -8.83 18.41
C HIS A 97 0.02 -7.52 18.45
N TRP A 98 0.01 -6.78 17.34
CA TRP A 98 -0.55 -5.43 17.25
C TRP A 98 -2.03 -5.32 17.68
N TRP A 99 -2.83 -6.34 17.38
CA TRP A 99 -4.24 -6.39 17.80
C TRP A 99 -4.40 -6.44 19.33
N SER A 100 -3.45 -7.04 20.04
CA SER A 100 -3.48 -7.08 21.50
C SER A 100 -3.37 -5.68 22.10
N TYR A 101 -2.59 -4.78 21.48
CA TYR A 101 -2.51 -3.37 21.89
C TYR A 101 -3.81 -2.62 21.62
N VAL A 102 -4.43 -2.83 20.45
CA VAL A 102 -5.72 -2.19 20.11
C VAL A 102 -6.82 -2.65 21.07
N LEU A 103 -6.87 -3.94 21.39
CA LEU A 103 -7.82 -4.51 22.34
C LEU A 103 -7.57 -3.99 23.76
N TYR A 104 -6.30 -3.84 24.16
CA TYR A 104 -5.95 -3.26 25.46
C TYR A 104 -6.39 -1.79 25.57
N LEU A 105 -6.24 -0.99 24.51
CA LEU A 105 -6.75 0.39 24.49
C LEU A 105 -8.28 0.44 24.57
N ALA A 106 -8.98 -0.47 23.88
CA ALA A 106 -10.43 -0.58 24.00
C ALA A 106 -10.86 -0.98 25.41
N TYR A 107 -10.15 -1.93 26.02
CA TYR A 107 -10.36 -2.38 27.40
C TYR A 107 -10.18 -1.23 28.41
N LEU A 108 -9.09 -0.46 28.30
CA LEU A 108 -8.83 0.67 29.19
C LEU A 108 -9.89 1.78 29.08
N ARG A 109 -10.55 1.91 27.93
CA ARG A 109 -11.62 2.90 27.72
C ARG A 109 -12.93 2.49 28.41
N ASP A 110 -13.22 1.20 28.49
CA ASP A 110 -14.49 0.68 29.01
C ASP A 110 -14.45 0.39 30.52
N LYS A 111 -13.26 0.12 31.07
CA LYS A 111 -13.07 -0.20 32.49
C LYS A 111 -13.30 1.01 33.40
N GLU A 112 -13.91 0.77 34.57
CA GLU A 112 -14.15 1.81 35.57
C GLU A 112 -12.84 2.30 36.21
N GLN A 113 -12.71 3.62 36.40
CA GLN A 113 -11.47 4.24 36.92
C GLN A 113 -11.09 3.76 38.32
N THR A 114 -12.07 3.38 39.14
CA THR A 114 -11.88 2.88 40.50
C THR A 114 -11.29 1.47 40.55
N GLU A 115 -11.37 0.73 39.44
CA GLU A 115 -10.88 -0.65 39.31
C GLU A 115 -9.58 -0.75 38.50
N LEU A 116 -9.02 0.38 38.05
CA LEU A 116 -7.75 0.40 37.34
C LEU A 116 -6.60 0.04 38.27
N ASP A 117 -5.73 -0.85 37.81
CA ASP A 117 -4.44 -1.09 38.46
C ASP A 117 -3.50 0.13 38.25
N GLY A 118 -2.40 0.18 39.01
CA GLY A 118 -1.41 1.25 38.92
C GLY A 118 -0.78 1.38 37.53
N LEU A 119 -0.51 0.26 36.86
CA LEU A 119 0.02 0.26 35.49
C LEU A 119 -1.02 0.72 34.47
N GLU A 120 -2.27 0.28 34.61
CA GLU A 120 -3.36 0.68 33.73
C GLU A 120 -3.65 2.18 33.85
N SER A 121 -3.66 2.69 35.08
CA SER A 121 -3.80 4.13 35.37
C SER A 121 -2.67 4.93 34.74
N TYR A 122 -1.43 4.45 34.85
CA TYR A 122 -0.27 5.07 34.21
C TYR A 122 -0.43 5.17 32.69
N VAL A 123 -0.80 4.08 32.02
CA VAL A 123 -1.00 4.07 30.56
C VAL A 123 -2.14 5.00 30.16
N LEU A 124 -3.24 4.99 30.91
CA LEU A 124 -4.41 5.83 30.64
C LEU A 124 -4.10 7.32 30.81
N ASP A 125 -3.29 7.69 31.80
CA ASP A 125 -2.83 9.07 32.00
C ASP A 125 -1.88 9.54 30.88
N ARG A 126 -0.99 8.66 30.41
CA ARG A 126 -0.14 8.94 29.24
C ARG A 126 -0.96 9.14 27.97
N LEU A 127 -2.01 8.32 27.79
CA LEU A 127 -2.92 8.45 26.66
C LEU A 127 -3.67 9.79 26.65
N LYS A 128 -4.05 10.34 27.82
CA LYS A 128 -4.71 11.66 27.92
C LYS A 128 -3.84 12.79 27.39
N VAL A 129 -2.52 12.70 27.55
CA VAL A 129 -1.55 13.68 27.05
C VAL A 129 -0.97 13.31 25.67
N SER A 130 -1.52 12.28 25.02
CA SER A 130 -1.04 11.75 23.73
C SER A 130 0.44 11.34 23.75
N ASP A 131 0.89 10.83 24.90
CA ASP A 131 2.23 10.29 25.10
C ASP A 131 2.21 8.76 24.94
N PHE A 132 3.05 8.25 24.04
CA PHE A 132 3.15 6.84 23.69
C PHE A 132 4.46 6.20 24.16
N ASP A 133 5.17 6.83 25.10
CA ASP A 133 6.43 6.31 25.65
C ASP A 133 6.31 4.95 26.36
N TRP A 134 5.09 4.53 26.71
CA TRP A 134 4.83 3.21 27.29
C TRP A 134 4.91 2.07 26.26
N VAL A 135 4.83 2.37 24.96
CA VAL A 135 5.01 1.39 23.88
C VAL A 135 6.51 1.17 23.68
N PRO A 136 6.99 -0.09 23.60
CA PRO A 136 8.41 -0.37 23.45
C PRO A 136 8.95 0.19 22.13
N ARG A 137 10.17 0.76 22.15
CA ARG A 137 10.89 1.25 20.97
C ARG A 137 12.23 0.57 20.85
N LYS A 138 12.50 -0.07 19.71
CA LYS A 138 13.75 -0.81 19.43
C LYS A 138 14.16 -1.77 20.55
N THR A 139 13.18 -2.37 21.23
CA THR A 139 13.39 -3.29 22.36
C THR A 139 12.19 -4.22 22.49
N CYS A 140 12.38 -5.36 23.16
CA CYS A 140 11.31 -6.25 23.59
C CYS A 140 11.67 -6.95 24.90
N TYR A 141 10.74 -7.73 25.45
CA TYR A 141 10.97 -8.50 26.67
C TYR A 141 12.16 -9.46 26.52
N SER A 142 12.24 -10.21 25.41
CA SER A 142 13.33 -11.17 25.18
C SER A 142 14.71 -10.51 25.14
N ILE A 143 14.85 -9.34 24.51
CA ILE A 143 16.10 -8.56 24.47
C ILE A 143 16.48 -8.07 25.87
N GLN A 144 15.52 -7.51 26.61
CA GLN A 144 15.79 -6.99 27.97
C GLN A 144 16.13 -8.11 28.95
N ALA A 145 15.48 -9.27 28.82
CA ALA A 145 15.77 -10.44 29.65
C ALA A 145 17.20 -10.97 29.44
N LEU A 146 17.72 -10.91 28.21
CA LEU A 146 19.11 -11.26 27.90
C LEU A 146 20.10 -10.28 28.51
N ALA A 147 19.82 -8.97 28.48
CA ALA A 147 20.68 -7.95 29.07
C ALA A 147 20.83 -8.10 30.60
N VAL A 148 19.83 -8.68 31.27
CA VAL A 148 19.83 -8.91 32.72
C VAL A 148 20.46 -10.25 33.10
N ALA A 149 20.58 -11.20 32.16
CA ALA A 149 21.15 -12.51 32.45
C ALA A 149 22.68 -12.44 32.64
N PRO A 150 23.25 -13.09 33.68
CA PRO A 150 24.71 -13.13 33.84
C PRO A 150 25.36 -13.85 32.66
N PRO A 151 26.56 -13.42 32.21
CA PRO A 151 27.24 -14.06 31.09
C PRO A 151 27.44 -15.54 31.40
N LYS A 152 26.89 -16.42 30.54
CA LYS A 152 27.18 -17.86 30.63
C LYS A 152 28.69 -18.02 30.49
N ALA A 153 29.32 -18.51 31.55
CA ALA A 153 30.73 -18.86 31.55
C ALA A 153 31.01 -19.72 30.31
N ALA A 154 31.85 -19.20 29.41
CA ALA A 154 32.32 -19.93 28.26
C ALA A 154 32.89 -21.27 28.75
N THR A 155 32.23 -22.36 28.39
CA THR A 155 32.75 -23.71 28.56
C THR A 155 34.02 -23.81 27.72
N ALA A 156 35.16 -23.62 28.38
CA ALA A 156 36.46 -24.00 27.86
C ALA A 156 36.46 -25.51 27.64
N VAL A 157 36.64 -25.91 26.38
CA VAL A 157 37.04 -27.25 25.97
C VAL A 157 38.43 -27.13 25.35
#